data_AF-A0A8C4RWJ6-F1
#
_entry.id   AF-A0A8C4RWJ6-F1
#
_cell.length_a   1.000
_cell.length_b   1.000
_cell.length_c   1.000
_cell.angle_alpha   90.00
_cell.angle_beta   90.00
_cell.angle_gamma   90.00
#
_symmetry.space_group_name_H-M   'P 1'
#
loop_
_entity.id
_entity.type
_entity.pdbx_description
1 polymer ?
#
loop_
_entity_poly.entity_id
_entity_poly.type
_entity_poly.pdbx_seq_one_letter_code
_entity_poly.pdbx_strand_id
1 'polypeptide(L)'
;WNIRQVYLQQNTIAESVSKLAFSFNITRPKVKPQVESQTNRTFHIFKAVQYKSQVVAGTNYFIKVHVGGVEYIHLRIFRSLPVHGNELKVHGVQSPKGEQDEIDYF
;
A
#
# COMPACT_ATOMS: atom_id res chain seq x y z
N TRP A 1 23.16 8.82 -27.58
CA TRP A 1 22.70 8.59 -26.20
C TRP A 1 21.20 8.85 -26.12
N ASN A 2 20.40 7.82 -25.81
CA ASN A 2 18.94 7.89 -25.91
C ASN A 2 18.33 8.49 -24.64
N ILE A 3 18.18 9.82 -24.64
CA ILE A 3 17.78 10.65 -23.49
C ILE A 3 16.41 10.23 -22.91
N ARG A 4 15.52 9.70 -23.76
CA ARG A 4 14.21 9.18 -23.34
C ARG A 4 14.33 7.94 -22.45
N GLN A 5 15.28 7.05 -22.75
CA GLN A 5 15.51 5.84 -21.96
C GLN A 5 16.06 6.19 -20.57
N VAL A 6 16.95 7.17 -20.50
CA VAL A 6 17.52 7.64 -19.22
C VAL A 6 16.44 8.28 -18.32
N TYR A 7 15.54 9.10 -18.89
CA TYR A 7 14.45 9.74 -18.15
C TYR A 7 13.42 8.72 -17.62
N LEU A 8 13.01 7.76 -18.46
CA LEU A 8 12.11 6.69 -18.03
C LEU A 8 12.74 5.85 -16.92
N GLN A 9 14.01 5.49 -17.05
CA GLN A 9 14.72 4.69 -16.04
C GLN A 9 14.89 5.42 -14.70
N GLN A 10 15.20 6.73 -14.71
CA GLN A 10 15.26 7.54 -13.48
C GLN A 10 13.89 7.69 -12.81
N ASN A 11 12.81 7.88 -13.58
CA ASN A 11 11.45 7.90 -13.03
C ASN A 11 11.04 6.54 -12.44
N THR A 12 11.38 5.43 -13.10
CA THR A 12 11.13 4.08 -12.56
C THR A 12 11.89 3.85 -11.25
N ILE A 13 13.13 4.33 -11.15
CA ILE A 13 13.93 4.26 -9.91
C ILE A 13 13.28 5.11 -8.81
N ALA A 14 12.85 6.34 -9.08
CA ALA A 14 12.20 7.21 -8.10
C ALA A 14 10.86 6.63 -7.60
N GLU A 15 10.05 6.05 -8.49
CA GLU A 15 8.83 5.33 -8.10
C GLU A 15 9.14 4.08 -7.29
N SER A 16 10.21 3.34 -7.64
CA SER A 16 10.63 2.14 -6.92
C SER A 16 11.14 2.47 -5.52
N VAL A 17 11.92 3.55 -5.38
CA VAL A 17 12.39 4.06 -4.08
C VAL A 17 11.22 4.60 -3.25
N SER A 18 10.26 5.29 -3.87
CA SER A 18 9.04 5.75 -3.19
C SER A 18 8.17 4.59 -2.73
N LYS A 19 7.99 3.55 -3.55
CA LYS A 19 7.32 2.30 -3.18
C LYS A 19 8.05 1.56 -2.07
N LEU A 20 9.38 1.54 -2.09
CA LEU A 20 10.21 0.86 -1.08
C LEU A 20 10.21 1.62 0.25
N ALA A 21 10.31 2.96 0.22
CA ALA A 21 10.16 3.83 1.38
C ALA A 21 8.74 3.82 1.95
N PHE A 22 7.72 3.72 1.08
CA PHE A 22 6.33 3.58 1.49
C PHE A 22 6.04 2.20 2.10
N SER A 23 6.54 1.12 1.49
CA SER A 23 6.51 -0.23 2.04
C SER A 23 7.27 -0.33 3.38
N PHE A 24 8.27 0.53 3.60
CA PHE A 24 8.99 0.62 4.86
C PHE A 24 8.21 1.41 5.93
N ASN A 25 7.52 2.49 5.54
CA ASN A 25 6.75 3.35 6.46
C ASN A 25 5.36 2.82 6.83
N ILE A 26 4.67 2.11 5.93
CA ILE A 26 3.53 1.25 6.28
C ILE A 26 4.11 -0.05 6.82
N THR A 27 4.61 0.00 8.06
CA THR A 27 5.32 -1.13 8.66
C THR A 27 4.41 -2.36 8.65
N ARG A 28 4.76 -3.38 7.86
CA ARG A 28 4.18 -4.73 7.87
C ARG A 28 3.77 -5.21 9.29
N PRO A 29 4.57 -5.04 10.36
CA PRO A 29 4.19 -5.48 11.71
C PRO A 29 2.97 -4.77 12.31
N LYS A 30 2.63 -3.54 11.90
CA LYS A 30 1.45 -2.83 12.41
C LYS A 30 0.19 -3.12 11.61
N VAL A 31 0.33 -3.26 10.29
CA VAL A 31 -0.81 -3.35 9.38
C VAL A 31 -1.25 -4.78 9.15
N LYS A 32 -0.30 -5.70 8.93
CA LYS A 32 -0.62 -7.09 8.62
C LYS A 32 -1.49 -7.73 9.72
N PRO A 33 -1.20 -7.61 11.02
CA PRO A 33 -2.06 -8.21 12.06
C PRO A 33 -3.48 -7.64 12.08
N GLN A 34 -3.64 -6.33 11.79
CA GLN A 34 -4.97 -5.71 11.70
C GLN A 34 -5.76 -6.28 10.52
N VAL A 35 -5.12 -6.46 9.36
CA VAL A 35 -5.76 -7.06 8.18
C VAL A 35 -6.14 -8.52 8.47
N GLU A 36 -5.21 -9.31 9.01
CA GLU A 36 -5.45 -10.73 9.33
C GLU A 36 -6.60 -10.90 10.33
N SER A 37 -6.70 -10.00 11.33
CA SER A 37 -7.81 -9.95 12.27
C SER A 37 -9.13 -9.57 11.62
N GLN A 38 -9.16 -8.60 10.69
CA GLN A 38 -10.38 -8.19 10.00
C GLN A 38 -10.88 -9.23 8.98
N THR A 39 -9.96 -9.96 8.33
CA THR A 39 -10.29 -10.97 7.33
C THR A 39 -10.41 -12.38 7.91
N ASN A 40 -10.09 -12.58 9.19
CA ASN A 40 -9.96 -13.89 9.83
C ASN A 40 -9.11 -14.88 9.02
N ARG A 41 -7.98 -14.40 8.47
CA ARG A 41 -7.10 -15.16 7.57
C ARG A 41 -5.65 -14.74 7.78
N THR A 42 -4.71 -15.67 7.65
CA THR A 42 -3.27 -15.38 7.69
C THR A 42 -2.67 -15.24 6.29
N PHE A 43 -1.67 -14.38 6.16
CA PHE A 43 -0.99 -14.08 4.90
C PHE A 43 0.51 -14.34 5.01
N HIS A 44 1.02 -15.41 4.40
CA HIS A 44 2.46 -15.70 4.39
C HIS A 44 3.24 -14.65 3.57
N ILE A 45 2.69 -14.28 2.41
CA ILE A 45 3.17 -13.19 1.57
C ILE A 45 2.31 -11.96 1.88
N PHE A 46 2.95 -10.80 2.03
CA PHE A 46 2.25 -9.53 2.29
C PHE A 46 3.13 -8.39 1.77
N LYS A 47 3.11 -8.19 0.45
CA LYS A 47 3.99 -7.25 -0.25
C LYS A 47 3.17 -6.13 -0.87
N ALA A 48 3.38 -4.88 -0.43
CA ALA A 48 2.79 -3.73 -1.08
C ALA A 48 3.39 -3.54 -2.48
N VAL A 49 2.55 -3.35 -3.50
CA VAL A 49 2.98 -3.21 -4.90
C VAL A 49 2.68 -1.82 -5.47
N GLN A 50 1.56 -1.22 -5.07
CA GLN A 50 1.08 0.08 -5.54
C GLN A 50 0.28 0.77 -4.45
N TYR A 51 0.19 2.10 -4.51
CA TYR A 51 -0.67 2.86 -3.61
C TYR A 51 -1.20 4.14 -4.27
N LYS A 52 -2.29 4.66 -3.70
CA LYS A 52 -2.80 6.02 -3.88
C LYS A 52 -2.94 6.66 -2.49
N SER A 53 -2.90 7.99 -2.43
CA SER A 53 -3.09 8.73 -1.19
C SER A 53 -4.15 9.81 -1.33
N GLN A 54 -4.84 10.12 -0.24
CA GLN A 54 -5.81 11.20 -0.14
C GLN A 54 -5.59 11.94 1.18
N VAL A 55 -5.34 13.25 1.09
CA VAL A 55 -5.20 14.12 2.26
C VAL A 55 -6.57 14.47 2.82
N VAL A 56 -6.71 14.38 4.14
CA VAL A 56 -7.89 14.76 4.93
C VAL A 56 -7.41 15.45 6.21
N ALA A 57 -8.14 15.39 7.33
CA ALA A 57 -7.59 15.65 8.67
C ALA A 57 -6.65 14.51 9.12
N GLY A 58 -5.62 14.23 8.29
CA GLY A 58 -4.82 13.02 8.28
C GLY A 58 -4.52 12.60 6.83
N THR A 59 -4.23 11.33 6.60
CA THR A 59 -4.03 10.81 5.23
C THR A 59 -4.62 9.42 5.11
N ASN A 60 -5.52 9.23 4.14
CA ASN A 60 -5.91 7.90 3.70
C ASN A 60 -4.88 7.39 2.69
N TYR A 61 -4.45 6.15 2.85
CA TYR A 61 -3.66 5.40 1.89
C TYR A 61 -4.49 4.23 1.37
N PHE A 62 -4.59 4.13 0.05
CA PHE A 62 -5.19 3.00 -0.64
C PHE A 62 -4.07 2.16 -1.21
N ILE A 63 -3.90 0.93 -0.75
CA ILE A 63 -2.69 0.14 -1.02
C ILE A 63 -3.09 -1.19 -1.65
N LYS A 64 -2.48 -1.52 -2.79
CA LYS A 64 -2.54 -2.87 -3.36
C LYS A 64 -1.43 -3.72 -2.78
N VAL A 65 -1.81 -4.88 -2.24
CA VAL A 65 -0.90 -5.82 -1.58
C VAL A 65 -1.01 -7.19 -2.24
N HIS A 66 0.11 -7.74 -2.69
CA HIS A 66 0.23 -9.13 -3.13
C HIS A 66 0.27 -10.05 -1.90
N VAL A 67 -0.63 -11.03 -1.88
CA VAL A 67 -0.77 -11.97 -0.74
C VAL A 67 -0.43 -13.42 -1.09
N GLY A 68 -0.02 -13.68 -2.33
CA GLY A 68 0.51 -14.95 -2.80
C GLY A 68 -0.19 -15.45 -4.06
N GLY A 69 0.51 -16.27 -4.86
CA GLY A 69 -0.01 -16.73 -6.15
C GLY A 69 -0.42 -15.55 -7.05
N VAL A 70 -1.66 -15.58 -7.54
CA VAL A 70 -2.27 -14.51 -8.34
C VAL A 70 -3.18 -13.58 -7.51
N GLU A 71 -3.18 -13.73 -6.19
CA GLU A 71 -4.10 -13.05 -5.28
C GLU A 71 -3.51 -11.75 -4.72
N TYR A 72 -4.36 -10.72 -4.73
CA TYR A 72 -4.11 -9.41 -4.17
C TYR A 72 -5.25 -9.02 -3.23
N ILE A 73 -4.97 -8.03 -2.40
CA ILE A 73 -5.98 -7.32 -1.60
C ILE A 73 -5.76 -5.81 -1.75
N HIS A 74 -6.84 -5.03 -1.65
CA HIS A 74 -6.76 -3.58 -1.52
C HIS A 74 -7.05 -3.17 -0.08
N LEU A 75 -6.20 -2.32 0.47
CA LEU A 75 -6.30 -1.82 1.85
C LEU A 75 -6.62 -0.33 1.83
N ARG A 76 -7.49 0.11 2.74
CA ARG A 76 -7.60 1.51 3.14
C ARG A 76 -7.02 1.67 4.53
N ILE A 77 -5.97 2.48 4.63
CA ILE A 77 -5.26 2.76 5.87
C ILE A 77 -5.35 4.25 6.15
N PHE A 78 -5.81 4.60 7.34
CA PHE A 78 -5.76 5.98 7.81
C PHE A 78 -4.49 6.20 8.63
N ARG A 79 -3.80 7.29 8.34
CA ARG A 79 -2.70 7.83 9.13
C ARG A 79 -3.16 9.11 9.80
N SER A 80 -3.15 9.13 11.13
CA SER A 80 -3.48 10.34 11.88
C SER A 80 -2.38 11.41 11.72
N LEU A 81 -2.74 12.68 11.97
CA LEU A 81 -1.77 13.77 11.97
C LEU A 81 -0.69 13.55 13.07
N PRO A 82 0.51 14.13 12.93
CA PRO A 82 1.56 14.01 13.94
C PRO A 82 1.13 14.43 15.35
N VAL A 83 0.30 15.47 15.45
CA VAL A 83 -0.25 15.96 16.73
C VAL A 83 -1.15 14.92 17.42
N HIS A 84 -1.64 13.95 16.67
CA HIS A 84 -2.48 12.84 17.11
C HIS A 84 -1.70 11.51 17.12
N GLY A 85 -0.39 11.56 17.30
CA GLY A 85 0.45 10.37 17.51
C GLY A 85 0.84 9.60 16.24
N ASN A 86 0.46 10.08 15.05
CA ASN A 86 0.86 9.49 13.78
C ASN A 86 0.52 7.99 13.65
N GLU A 87 -0.65 7.61 14.17
CA GLU A 87 -1.14 6.23 14.24
C GLU A 87 -1.59 5.71 12.86
N LEU A 88 -1.40 4.41 12.60
CA LEU A 88 -1.86 3.72 11.41
C LEU A 88 -2.99 2.74 11.75
N LYS A 89 -4.15 2.95 11.14
CA LYS A 89 -5.32 2.08 11.33
C LYS A 89 -5.87 1.58 10.00
N VAL A 90 -6.16 0.28 9.92
CA VAL A 90 -6.84 -0.31 8.76
C VAL A 90 -8.34 -0.04 8.88
N HIS A 91 -8.89 0.71 7.93
CA HIS A 91 -10.31 1.06 7.88
C HIS A 91 -11.10 0.22 6.88
N GLY A 92 -10.44 -0.42 5.92
CA GLY A 92 -11.11 -1.27 4.96
C GLY A 92 -10.17 -2.25 4.29
N VAL A 93 -10.71 -3.41 3.95
CA VAL A 93 -10.04 -4.47 3.20
C VAL A 93 -10.98 -4.95 2.10
N GLN A 94 -10.52 -4.95 0.86
CA GLN A 94 -11.20 -5.62 -0.24
C GLN A 94 -10.41 -6.87 -0.64
N SER A 95 -11.10 -8.01 -0.61
CA SER A 95 -10.58 -9.33 -0.96
C SER A 95 -11.72 -10.17 -1.55
N PRO A 96 -11.49 -10.97 -2.61
CA PRO A 96 -10.25 -11.07 -3.38
C PRO A 96 -10.06 -9.91 -4.37
N LYS A 97 -8.82 -9.67 -4.79
CA LYS A 97 -8.44 -8.80 -5.92
C LYS A 97 -7.39 -9.50 -6.80
N GLY A 98 -7.29 -9.09 -8.05
CA GLY A 98 -6.32 -9.56 -9.05
C GLY A 98 -5.25 -8.52 -9.37
N GLU A 99 -4.22 -8.93 -10.11
CA GLU A 99 -3.08 -8.07 -10.48
C GLU A 99 -3.48 -6.88 -11.36
N GLN A 100 -4.51 -7.01 -12.19
CA GLN A 100 -4.98 -5.95 -13.08
C GLN A 100 -6.04 -5.05 -12.45
N ASP A 101 -6.54 -5.39 -11.24
CA ASP A 101 -7.51 -4.54 -10.56
C ASP A 101 -6.86 -3.22 -10.12
N GLU A 102 -7.41 -2.11 -10.60
CA GLU A 102 -6.93 -0.80 -10.19
C GLU A 102 -7.36 -0.46 -8.75
N ILE A 103 -6.53 0.35 -8.08
CA ILE A 103 -6.85 0.87 -6.76
C ILE A 103 -7.93 1.95 -6.92
N ASP A 104 -9.10 1.73 -6.32
CA ASP A 104 -10.18 2.71 -6.24
C ASP A 104 -10.41 3.18 -4.79
N TYR A 105 -11.20 4.24 -4.59
CA TYR A 105 -11.59 4.75 -3.29
C TYR A 105 -12.76 3.93 -2.69
N PHE A 106 -12.63 3.51 -1.44
CA PHE A 106 -13.65 2.75 -0.69
C PHE A 106 -13.55 2.98 0.82
#